data_AF-A0A7S3RVM2-F1
#
_entry.id   AF-A0A7S3RVM2-F1
#
_cell.length_a   1.000
_cell.length_b   1.000
_cell.length_c   1.000
_cell.angle_alpha   90.00
_cell.angle_beta   90.00
_cell.angle_gamma   90.00
#
_symmetry.space_group_name_H-M   'P 1'
#
loop_
_entity.id
_entity.type
_entity.pdbx_description
1 polymer ?
#
loop_
_entity_poly.entity_id
_entity_poly.type
_entity_poly.pdbx_seq_one_letter_code
_entity_poly.pdbx_strand_id
1 'polypeptide(L)'
;MFAATRSLALLLLGLSVGAAATEEENPFKEDGDKGGSQCYEWAADGQCKSNPGYMHDSCKYSCWEWFEHRRKAYPDAPIDKNFHCHNWAAKGECLSNRAFMTTTCPESCKDKYEDEKDEPPSKPPTSPQKKKKRKKKKKGEPKEEL
;
A
#
# COMPACT_ATOMS: atom_id res chain seq x y z
N MET A 1 -66.12 34.16 -26.11
CA MET A 1 -65.37 32.88 -26.06
C MET A 1 -63.89 33.23 -25.88
N PHE A 2 -63.36 33.13 -24.66
CA PHE A 2 -61.92 33.33 -24.39
C PHE A 2 -61.44 32.12 -23.59
N ALA A 3 -60.69 31.24 -24.24
CA ALA A 3 -60.07 30.09 -23.58
C ALA A 3 -58.67 30.49 -23.10
N ALA A 4 -58.48 30.42 -21.78
CA ALA A 4 -57.23 30.74 -21.11
C ALA A 4 -56.18 29.64 -21.32
N THR A 5 -55.00 30.06 -21.74
CA THR A 5 -53.78 29.28 -21.92
C THR A 5 -53.23 28.81 -20.56
N ARG A 6 -53.08 27.49 -20.36
CA ARG A 6 -52.35 26.94 -19.20
C ARG A 6 -50.93 26.57 -19.63
N SER A 7 -50.00 27.44 -19.26
CA SER A 7 -48.56 27.21 -19.37
C SER A 7 -48.15 26.02 -18.50
N LEU A 8 -47.64 24.96 -19.13
CA LEU A 8 -46.92 23.89 -18.45
C LEU A 8 -45.44 24.27 -18.43
N ALA A 9 -44.99 24.82 -17.31
CA ALA A 9 -43.57 24.99 -17.01
C ALA A 9 -42.99 23.63 -16.61
N LEU A 10 -42.24 23.00 -17.52
CA LEU A 10 -41.44 21.81 -17.23
C LEU A 10 -40.12 22.25 -16.58
N LEU A 11 -40.07 22.14 -15.24
CA LEU A 11 -38.84 22.18 -14.45
C LEU A 11 -38.01 20.92 -14.77
N LEU A 12 -37.06 21.02 -15.69
CA LEU A 12 -36.02 20.02 -15.85
C LEU A 12 -34.96 20.24 -14.75
N LEU A 13 -35.11 19.47 -13.68
CA LEU A 13 -34.09 19.29 -12.65
C LEU A 13 -32.83 18.71 -13.31
N GLY A 14 -31.70 19.37 -13.08
CA GLY A 14 -30.39 18.99 -13.59
C GLY A 14 -29.94 17.64 -13.04
N LEU A 15 -29.52 16.75 -13.94
CA LEU A 15 -28.73 15.59 -13.59
C LEU A 15 -27.28 16.03 -13.44
N SER A 16 -26.84 16.20 -12.20
CA SER A 16 -25.42 16.19 -11.86
C SER A 16 -24.87 14.79 -12.12
N VAL A 17 -24.14 14.61 -13.23
CA VAL A 17 -23.29 13.43 -13.41
C VAL A 17 -22.09 13.61 -12.48
N GLY A 18 -22.22 13.12 -11.25
CA GLY A 18 -21.09 12.95 -10.37
C GLY A 18 -20.17 11.88 -10.96
N ALA A 19 -18.90 12.22 -11.16
CA ALA A 19 -17.87 11.24 -11.42
C ALA A 19 -17.77 10.35 -10.18
N ALA A 20 -18.37 9.17 -10.25
CA ALA A 20 -18.16 8.12 -9.27
C ALA A 20 -16.69 7.70 -9.37
N ALA A 21 -15.89 8.07 -8.36
CA ALA A 21 -14.71 7.30 -8.03
C ALA A 21 -15.22 5.88 -7.80
N THR A 22 -14.88 4.97 -8.72
CA THR A 22 -15.22 3.57 -8.58
C THR A 22 -14.54 3.09 -7.31
N GLU A 23 -15.31 2.82 -6.26
CA GLU A 23 -14.91 1.89 -5.22
C GLU A 23 -14.59 0.57 -5.96
N GLU A 24 -13.30 0.31 -6.14
CA GLU A 24 -12.82 -0.93 -6.73
C GLU A 24 -12.98 -2.01 -5.66
N GLU A 25 -14.14 -2.65 -5.68
CA GLU A 25 -14.46 -3.74 -4.75
C GLU A 25 -13.66 -4.99 -5.14
N ASN A 26 -13.01 -5.61 -4.15
CA ASN A 26 -12.15 -6.77 -4.37
C ASN A 26 -12.99 -8.04 -4.66
N PRO A 27 -12.89 -8.66 -5.85
CA PRO A 27 -13.81 -9.71 -6.29
C PRO A 27 -13.45 -11.12 -5.81
N PHE A 28 -12.44 -11.29 -4.96
CA PHE A 28 -11.95 -12.59 -4.50
C PHE A 28 -12.41 -12.85 -3.06
N LYS A 29 -12.89 -14.05 -2.73
CA LYS A 29 -13.40 -14.42 -1.40
C LYS A 29 -13.08 -15.88 -1.10
N GLU A 30 -11.89 -16.16 -0.57
CA GLU A 30 -11.39 -17.53 -0.32
C GLU A 30 -10.61 -17.70 1.02
N ASP A 31 -10.50 -18.94 1.47
CA ASP A 31 -10.10 -19.37 2.84
C ASP A 31 -8.58 -19.33 3.15
N GLY A 32 -7.78 -18.57 2.38
CA GLY A 32 -6.33 -18.50 2.57
C GLY A 32 -5.89 -17.69 3.80
N ASP A 33 -6.73 -16.77 4.26
CA ASP A 33 -6.38 -15.78 5.27
C ASP A 33 -6.78 -16.16 6.69
N LYS A 34 -5.86 -15.95 7.63
CA LYS A 34 -6.09 -16.19 9.06
C LYS A 34 -6.98 -15.13 9.70
N GLY A 35 -7.04 -13.93 9.11
CA GLY A 35 -7.86 -12.82 9.59
C GLY A 35 -9.35 -12.95 9.27
N GLY A 36 -9.77 -14.02 8.60
CA GLY A 36 -11.15 -14.28 8.23
C GLY A 36 -11.62 -13.46 7.03
N SER A 37 -12.94 -13.40 6.83
CA SER A 37 -13.54 -12.79 5.64
C SER A 37 -13.35 -11.28 5.51
N GLN A 38 -12.91 -10.60 6.58
CA GLN A 38 -12.68 -9.15 6.58
C GLN A 38 -11.37 -8.76 5.87
N CYS A 39 -10.46 -9.71 5.66
CA CYS A 39 -9.21 -9.46 4.96
C CYS A 39 -9.41 -8.87 3.56
N TYR A 40 -10.53 -9.21 2.89
CA TYR A 40 -10.89 -8.70 1.57
C TYR A 40 -11.24 -7.21 1.58
N GLU A 41 -12.16 -6.82 2.47
CA GLU A 41 -12.57 -5.42 2.65
C GLU A 41 -11.35 -4.58 3.03
N TRP A 42 -10.55 -5.06 3.98
CA TRP A 42 -9.33 -4.37 4.39
C TRP A 42 -8.30 -4.25 3.27
N ALA A 43 -8.16 -5.26 2.42
CA ALA A 43 -7.27 -5.17 1.27
C ALA A 43 -7.75 -4.10 0.27
N ALA A 44 -9.05 -4.06 -0.03
CA ALA A 44 -9.67 -3.05 -0.89
C ALA A 44 -9.52 -1.63 -0.30
N ASP A 45 -9.69 -1.50 1.03
CA ASP A 45 -9.48 -0.25 1.77
C ASP A 45 -8.01 0.21 1.83
N GLY A 46 -7.09 -0.55 1.22
CA GLY A 46 -5.67 -0.21 1.15
C GLY A 46 -4.88 -0.56 2.41
N GLN A 47 -5.42 -1.40 3.31
CA GLN A 47 -4.71 -1.81 4.53
C GLN A 47 -3.45 -2.61 4.22
N CYS A 48 -3.34 -3.26 3.07
CA CYS A 48 -2.10 -3.93 2.65
C CYS A 48 -0.91 -2.96 2.59
N LYS A 49 -1.18 -1.66 2.39
CA LYS A 49 -0.17 -0.59 2.44
C LYS A 49 -0.13 0.10 3.80
N SER A 50 -1.28 0.42 4.37
CA SER A 50 -1.40 1.24 5.60
C SER A 50 -1.17 0.46 6.89
N ASN A 51 -1.46 -0.85 6.88
CA ASN A 51 -1.26 -1.78 7.99
C ASN A 51 -0.58 -3.09 7.52
N PRO A 52 0.61 -3.00 6.91
CA PRO A 52 1.21 -4.10 6.18
C PRO A 52 1.68 -5.24 7.11
N GLY A 53 2.01 -4.94 8.37
CA GLY A 53 2.43 -5.96 9.34
C GLY A 53 1.31 -6.97 9.60
N TYR A 54 0.15 -6.49 10.07
CA TYR A 54 -1.00 -7.35 10.30
C TYR A 54 -1.50 -7.97 8.99
N MET A 55 -1.62 -7.17 7.94
CA MET A 55 -2.19 -7.64 6.68
C MET A 55 -1.34 -8.71 6.02
N HIS A 56 -0.01 -8.64 6.08
CA HIS A 56 0.82 -9.71 5.51
C HIS A 56 0.91 -10.96 6.40
N ASP A 57 0.63 -10.86 7.69
CA ASP A 57 0.64 -12.00 8.61
C ASP A 57 -0.70 -12.74 8.65
N SER A 58 -1.80 -12.00 8.60
CA SER A 58 -3.17 -12.49 8.75
C SER A 58 -3.97 -12.51 7.45
N CYS A 59 -3.68 -11.59 6.52
CA CYS A 59 -4.46 -11.34 5.30
C CYS A 59 -3.59 -11.44 4.02
N LYS A 60 -2.58 -12.31 4.07
CA LYS A 60 -1.53 -12.42 3.04
C LYS A 60 -2.10 -12.66 1.65
N TYR A 61 -3.11 -13.53 1.53
CA TYR A 61 -3.72 -13.87 0.26
C TYR A 61 -4.58 -12.71 -0.22
N SER A 62 -5.51 -12.18 0.60
CA SER A 62 -6.28 -10.98 0.22
C SER A 62 -5.38 -9.85 -0.30
N CYS A 63 -4.21 -9.62 0.32
CA CYS A 63 -3.25 -8.64 -0.18
C CYS A 63 -2.54 -9.03 -1.48
N TRP A 64 -2.23 -10.32 -1.68
CA TRP A 64 -1.60 -10.79 -2.91
C TRP A 64 -2.58 -10.76 -4.09
N GLU A 65 -3.79 -11.28 -3.92
CA GLU A 65 -4.86 -11.26 -4.93
C GLU A 65 -5.25 -9.82 -5.29
N TRP A 66 -5.38 -8.93 -4.29
CA TRP A 66 -5.63 -7.51 -4.53
C TRP A 66 -4.49 -6.84 -5.32
N PHE A 67 -3.25 -7.17 -4.97
CA PHE A 67 -2.08 -6.70 -5.69
C PHE A 67 -2.07 -7.18 -7.16
N GLU A 68 -2.32 -8.47 -7.39
CA GLU A 68 -2.42 -9.07 -8.72
C GLU A 68 -3.52 -8.43 -9.56
N HIS A 69 -4.68 -8.18 -8.94
CA HIS A 69 -5.81 -7.49 -9.56
C HIS A 69 -5.42 -6.10 -10.05
N ARG A 70 -4.90 -5.24 -9.16
CA ARG A 70 -4.47 -3.87 -9.50
C ARG A 70 -3.39 -3.86 -10.59
N ARG A 71 -2.40 -4.76 -10.49
CA ARG A 71 -1.33 -4.88 -11.49
C ARG A 71 -1.90 -5.19 -12.88
N LYS A 72 -2.91 -6.06 -12.96
CA LYS A 72 -3.55 -6.45 -14.22
C LYS A 72 -4.49 -5.37 -14.74
N ALA A 73 -5.24 -4.71 -13.86
CA ALA A 73 -6.16 -3.64 -14.22
C ALA A 73 -5.44 -2.38 -14.71
N TYR A 74 -4.27 -2.06 -14.13
CA TYR A 74 -3.52 -0.85 -14.43
C TYR A 74 -2.04 -1.15 -14.74
N PRO A 75 -1.72 -1.74 -15.91
CA PRO A 75 -0.35 -2.12 -16.25
C PRO A 75 0.62 -0.94 -16.35
N ASP A 76 0.12 0.25 -16.70
CA ASP A 76 0.92 1.46 -16.89
C ASP A 76 0.88 2.42 -15.68
N ALA A 77 0.10 2.10 -14.64
CA ALA A 77 0.02 2.96 -13.47
C ALA A 77 1.31 2.91 -12.64
N PRO A 78 1.68 4.01 -11.94
CA PRO A 78 2.84 4.07 -11.06
C PRO A 78 2.54 3.37 -9.72
N ILE A 79 2.07 2.12 -9.79
CA ILE A 79 1.81 1.25 -8.66
C ILE A 79 2.94 0.24 -8.49
N ASP A 80 3.04 -0.37 -7.32
CA ASP A 80 4.03 -1.43 -7.12
C ASP A 80 3.79 -2.59 -8.10
N LYS A 81 4.88 -3.10 -8.68
CA LYS A 81 4.89 -4.22 -9.65
C LYS A 81 5.29 -5.54 -9.00
N ASN A 82 5.66 -5.52 -7.72
CA ASN A 82 5.92 -6.71 -6.95
C ASN A 82 5.23 -6.67 -5.59
N PHE A 83 4.62 -7.77 -5.18
CA PHE A 83 4.01 -7.94 -3.86
C PHE A 83 5.00 -7.70 -2.70
N HIS A 84 6.29 -7.95 -2.92
CA HIS A 84 7.33 -7.76 -1.91
C HIS A 84 7.85 -6.33 -1.79
N CYS A 85 7.36 -5.39 -2.59
CA CYS A 85 7.79 -3.99 -2.56
C CYS A 85 7.75 -3.38 -1.16
N HIS A 86 6.69 -3.66 -0.38
CA HIS A 86 6.60 -3.23 1.01
C HIS A 86 7.78 -3.75 1.87
N ASN A 87 8.11 -5.04 1.75
CA ASN A 87 9.19 -5.65 2.53
C ASN A 87 10.56 -5.10 2.15
N TRP A 88 10.80 -4.90 0.86
CA TRP A 88 12.02 -4.28 0.34
C TRP A 88 12.15 -2.82 0.78
N ALA A 89 11.07 -2.05 0.69
CA ALA A 89 11.04 -0.67 1.19
C ALA A 89 11.33 -0.59 2.69
N ALA A 90 10.71 -1.47 3.50
CA ALA A 90 10.98 -1.57 4.94
C ALA A 90 12.43 -1.95 5.26
N LYS A 91 13.12 -2.65 4.35
CA LYS A 91 14.54 -2.99 4.45
C LYS A 91 15.49 -1.89 3.95
N GLY A 92 14.94 -0.77 3.43
CA GLY A 92 15.73 0.37 2.95
C GLY A 92 16.13 0.30 1.47
N GLU A 93 15.57 -0.63 0.70
CA GLU A 93 15.90 -0.81 -0.73
C GLU A 93 15.59 0.44 -1.56
N CYS A 94 14.63 1.27 -1.15
CA CYS A 94 14.33 2.54 -1.83
C CYS A 94 15.57 3.45 -1.98
N LEU A 95 16.49 3.36 -1.01
CA LEU A 95 17.74 4.13 -1.00
C LEU A 95 18.92 3.31 -1.54
N SER A 96 19.08 2.06 -1.09
CA SER A 96 20.23 1.23 -1.46
C SER A 96 20.15 0.65 -2.88
N ASN A 97 18.94 0.52 -3.43
CA ASN A 97 18.66 -0.05 -4.75
C ASN A 97 17.63 0.80 -5.52
N ARG A 98 17.88 2.11 -5.52
CA ARG A 98 16.97 3.12 -6.03
C ARG A 98 16.50 2.90 -7.47
N ALA A 99 17.40 2.57 -8.40
CA ALA A 99 17.05 2.40 -9.81
C ALA A 99 16.04 1.24 -10.01
N PHE A 100 16.20 0.15 -9.27
CA PHE A 100 15.27 -0.96 -9.29
C PHE A 100 13.95 -0.58 -8.62
N MET A 101 14.01 0.03 -7.44
CA MET A 101 12.83 0.35 -6.64
C MET A 101 11.97 1.45 -7.28
N THR A 102 12.56 2.44 -7.95
CA THR A 102 11.80 3.46 -8.71
C THR A 102 10.98 2.84 -9.84
N THR A 103 11.51 1.81 -10.50
CA THR A 103 10.83 1.15 -11.64
C THR A 103 9.84 0.08 -11.21
N THR A 104 10.18 -0.63 -10.13
CA THR A 104 9.45 -1.83 -9.66
C THR A 104 8.50 -1.52 -8.51
N CYS A 105 8.85 -0.58 -7.64
CA CYS A 105 8.15 -0.28 -6.39
C CYS A 105 7.91 1.24 -6.22
N PRO A 106 7.36 1.93 -7.25
CA PRO A 106 7.19 3.38 -7.22
C PRO A 106 6.28 3.84 -6.07
N GLU A 107 5.29 3.04 -5.70
CA GLU A 107 4.33 3.41 -4.66
C GLU A 107 4.91 3.20 -3.26
N SER A 108 5.57 2.06 -3.02
CA SER A 108 6.23 1.75 -1.74
C SER A 108 7.37 2.71 -1.40
N CYS A 109 7.98 3.34 -2.40
CA CYS A 109 9.09 4.27 -2.22
C CYS A 109 8.72 5.74 -2.41
N LYS A 110 7.44 6.06 -2.67
CA LYS A 110 6.96 7.41 -2.97
C LYS A 110 7.45 8.45 -1.95
N ASP A 111 7.31 8.17 -0.66
CA ASP A 111 7.68 9.10 0.42
C ASP A 111 9.21 9.20 0.63
N LYS A 112 10.01 8.38 -0.06
CA LYS A 112 11.49 8.43 -0.01
C LYS A 112 12.08 9.28 -1.14
N TYR A 113 11.28 9.63 -2.14
CA TYR A 113 11.72 10.39 -3.31
C TYR A 113 11.31 11.86 -3.25
N GLU A 114 10.29 12.22 -2.47
CA GLU A 114 9.84 13.61 -2.29
C GLU A 114 10.89 14.51 -1.61
N ASP A 115 11.79 13.93 -0.80
CA ASP A 115 12.91 14.66 -0.15
C ASP A 115 14.06 15.04 -1.09
N GLU A 116 14.05 14.60 -2.36
CA GLU A 116 15.23 14.67 -3.26
C GLU A 116 15.08 15.64 -4.44
N LYS A 117 14.33 16.72 -4.26
CA LYS A 117 14.30 17.81 -5.27
C LYS A 117 15.56 18.69 -5.26
N ASP A 118 16.49 18.54 -4.31
CA ASP A 118 17.63 19.45 -4.16
C ASP A 118 19.05 18.85 -4.31
N GLU A 119 19.24 17.55 -4.63
CA GLU A 119 20.61 17.08 -4.92
C GLU A 119 20.70 15.87 -5.89
N PRO A 120 21.60 15.89 -6.91
CA PRO A 120 21.80 14.80 -7.86
C PRO A 120 22.36 13.51 -7.22
N PRO A 121 22.17 12.32 -7.85
CA PRO A 121 22.46 11.02 -7.25
C PRO A 121 23.97 10.77 -7.10
N SER A 122 24.53 11.17 -5.97
CA SER A 122 25.95 10.93 -5.66
C SER A 122 26.15 9.58 -4.94
N LYS A 123 26.34 8.56 -5.79
CA LYS A 123 27.06 7.29 -5.55
C LYS A 123 26.41 6.23 -4.64
N PRO A 124 26.52 4.93 -5.01
CA PRO A 124 26.04 3.82 -4.19
C PRO A 124 26.87 3.71 -2.90
N PRO A 125 26.26 3.44 -1.73
CA PRO A 125 27.03 3.05 -0.57
C PRO A 125 27.65 1.67 -0.82
N THR A 126 28.97 1.67 -0.96
CA THR A 126 29.78 0.45 -0.93
C THR A 126 29.45 -0.34 0.34
N SER A 127 29.16 -1.63 0.19
CA SER A 127 28.87 -2.51 1.32
C SER A 127 29.99 -2.47 2.37
N PRO A 128 29.65 -2.50 3.67
CA PRO A 128 30.53 -3.15 4.63
C PRO A 128 29.81 -4.34 5.27
N GLN A 129 30.11 -5.53 4.76
CA GLN A 129 30.02 -6.74 5.56
C GLN A 129 30.99 -6.59 6.75
N LYS A 130 30.45 -6.56 7.98
CA LYS A 130 30.97 -7.22 9.21
C LYS A 130 30.37 -6.58 10.47
N LYS A 131 29.27 -7.14 10.98
CA LYS A 131 28.92 -6.98 12.41
C LYS A 131 29.70 -8.01 13.23
N LYS A 132 30.83 -7.60 13.82
CA LYS A 132 31.56 -8.37 14.85
C LYS A 132 30.62 -8.59 16.05
N LYS A 133 30.29 -9.85 16.37
CA LYS A 133 29.61 -10.24 17.61
C LYS A 133 30.49 -9.89 18.82
N ARG A 134 30.07 -8.93 19.67
CA ARG A 134 30.60 -8.77 21.04
C ARG A 134 29.68 -9.52 22.01
N LYS A 135 30.19 -10.59 22.61
CA LYS A 135 29.59 -11.31 23.74
C LYS A 135 29.45 -10.35 24.93
N LYS A 136 28.24 -10.18 25.48
CA LYS A 136 28.03 -9.52 26.78
C LYS A 136 27.71 -10.58 27.83
N LYS A 137 28.61 -10.71 28.80
CA LYS A 137 28.65 -11.66 29.91
C LYS A 137 27.60 -11.23 30.95
N LYS A 138 26.66 -12.12 31.32
CA LYS A 138 25.67 -11.92 32.39
C LYS A 138 26.33 -12.34 33.72
N LYS A 139 26.38 -11.44 34.71
CA LYS A 139 26.75 -11.65 36.13
C LYS A 139 25.64 -10.89 36.87
N GLY A 140 24.66 -11.52 37.52
CA GLY A 140 24.74 -12.37 38.71
C GLY A 140 23.93 -11.62 39.78
N GLU A 141 22.73 -12.12 40.12
CA GLU A 141 21.88 -11.62 41.22
C GLU A 141 22.13 -12.48 42.47
N PRO A 142 22.28 -11.89 43.67
CA PRO A 142 22.26 -12.65 44.92
C PRO A 142 20.82 -12.89 45.38
N LYS A 143 20.55 -14.12 45.84
CA LYS A 143 19.37 -14.46 46.65
C LYS A 143 19.67 -14.08 48.09
N GLU A 144 18.73 -13.41 48.75
CA GLU A 144 18.66 -13.35 50.21
C GLU A 144 17.23 -13.71 50.62
N GLU A 145 17.11 -14.67 51.53
CA GLU A 145 15.89 -15.19 52.14
C GLU A 145 15.38 -14.25 53.23
N LEU A 146 14.06 -14.10 53.32
CA LEU A 146 13.35 -13.97 54.59
C LEU A 146 11.93 -14.56 54.46
#